data_AF-A0A7J8TSY2-F1
#
_entry.id   AF-A0A7J8TSY2-F1
#
_cell.length_a   1.000
_cell.length_b   1.000
_cell.length_c   1.000
_cell.angle_alpha   90.00
_cell.angle_beta   90.00
_cell.angle_gamma   90.00
#
_symmetry.space_group_name_H-M   'P 1'
#
loop_
_entity.id
_entity.type
_entity.pdbx_description
1 polymer ?
#
loop_
_entity_poly.entity_id
_entity_poly.type
_entity_poly.pdbx_seq_one_letter_code
_entity_poly.pdbx_strand_id
1 'polypeptide(L)' 'MFERLPKLQSLNLGRNNLEGILPKEIGNLTMLRSLHLDNNRI' A
#
# COMPACT_ATOMS: atom_id res chain seq x y z
N MET A 1 4.94 -10.71 -2.13
CA MET A 1 4.68 -10.17 -0.78
C MET A 1 3.21 -9.81 -0.55
N PHE A 2 2.50 -9.18 -1.50
CA PHE A 2 1.06 -8.88 -1.37
C PHE A 2 0.09 -9.95 -1.90
N GLU A 3 0.58 -10.96 -2.61
CA GLU A 3 -0.26 -12.03 -3.20
C GLU A 3 -1.07 -12.86 -2.18
N ARG A 4 -0.73 -12.77 -0.89
CA ARG A 4 -1.46 -13.48 0.18
C ARG A 4 -2.60 -12.66 0.79
N LEU A 5 -2.86 -11.46 0.27
CA LEU A 5 -3.88 -10.54 0.78
C LEU A 5 -4.95 -10.20 -0.29
N PRO A 6 -5.56 -11.18 -0.98
CA PRO A 6 -6.46 -10.92 -2.10
C PRO A 6 -7.76 -10.20 -1.71
N LYS A 7 -8.09 -10.16 -0.42
CA LYS A 7 -9.30 -9.51 0.10
C LYS A 7 -9.01 -8.21 0.84
N LEU A 8 -7.78 -7.72 0.83
CA LEU A 8 -7.43 -6.48 1.53
C LEU A 8 -8.14 -5.30 0.89
N GLN A 9 -8.94 -4.59 1.68
CA GLN A 9 -9.71 -3.42 1.21
C GLN A 9 -9.13 -2.10 1.68
N SER A 10 -8.33 -2.10 2.76
CA SER A 10 -7.70 -0.91 3.29
C SER A 10 -6.28 -1.21 3.72
N LEU A 11 -5.34 -0.38 3.28
CA LEU A 11 -3.94 -0.42 3.65
C LEU A 11 -3.52 0.96 4.14
N ASN A 12 -3.08 1.04 5.38
CA ASN A 12 -2.56 2.29 5.96
C ASN A 12 -1.05 2.15 6.17
N LEU A 13 -0.30 2.92 5.38
CA LEU A 13 1.15 3.08 5.47
C LEU A 13 1.50 4.52 5.85
N GLY A 14 0.53 5.34 6.25
CA GLY A 14 0.75 6.72 6.65
C GLY A 14 1.65 6.83 7.88
N ARG A 15 2.35 7.95 7.98
CA ARG A 15 3.28 8.30 9.07
C ARG A 15 4.38 7.26 9.25
N ASN A 16 4.84 6.71 8.14
CA ASN A 16 6.07 5.92 8.12
C ASN A 16 7.16 6.76 7.44
N ASN A 17 8.42 6.46 7.72
CA ASN A 17 9.53 7.11 7.01
C ASN A 17 9.79 6.40 5.66
N LEU A 18 8.72 5.98 4.96
CA LEU A 18 8.90 5.30 3.67
C LEU A 18 9.45 6.29 2.67
N GLU A 19 10.39 5.82 1.86
CA GLU A 19 11.07 6.59 0.83
C GLU A 19 11.11 5.79 -0.48
N GLY A 20 11.27 6.48 -1.60
CA GLY A 20 11.32 5.85 -2.92
C GLY A 20 9.94 5.59 -3.52
N ILE A 21 9.83 4.57 -4.38
CA ILE A 21 8.62 4.32 -5.19
C ILE A 21 7.82 3.17 -4.60
N LEU A 22 6.50 3.31 -4.59
CA LEU A 22 5.59 2.24 -4.19
C LEU A 22 5.78 1.00 -5.09
N PRO A 23 5.95 -0.22 -4.53
CA PRO A 23 6.15 -1.42 -5.34
C PRO A 23 4.96 -1.68 -6.27
N LYS A 24 5.23 -2.06 -7.53
CA LYS A 24 4.18 -2.36 -8.53
C LYS A 24 3.24 -3.49 -8.07
N GLU A 25 3.72 -4.33 -7.17
CA GLU A 25 2.99 -5.44 -6.55
C GLU A 25 1.79 -4.95 -5.71
N ILE A 26 1.71 -3.67 -5.34
CA ILE A 26 0.49 -3.09 -4.77
C ILE A 26 -0.66 -3.12 -5.79
N GLY A 27 -0.37 -3.10 -7.09
CA GLY A 27 -1.35 -3.32 -8.15
C GLY A 27 -2.01 -4.71 -8.10
N ASN A 28 -1.41 -5.69 -7.40
CA ASN A 28 -2.01 -7.01 -7.22
C ASN A 28 -3.12 -7.02 -6.14
N LEU A 29 -3.25 -5.95 -5.35
CA LEU A 29 -4.31 -5.79 -4.36
C LEU A 29 -5.61 -5.31 -5.04
N THR A 30 -6.20 -6.16 -5.88
CA THR A 30 -7.36 -5.81 -6.73
C THR A 30 -8.62 -5.43 -5.95
N MET A 31 -8.71 -5.80 -4.67
CA MET A 31 -9.82 -5.46 -3.78
C MET A 31 -9.57 -4.20 -2.94
N LEU A 32 -8.41 -3.56 -3.08
CA LEU A 32 -8.04 -2.38 -2.29
C LEU A 32 -8.91 -1.18 -2.67
N ARG A 33 -9.51 -0.57 -1.65
CA ARG A 33 -10.39 0.61 -1.78
C ARG A 33 -9.78 1.85 -1.15
N SER A 34 -8.96 1.67 -0.11
CA SER A 34 -8.25 2.75 0.55
C SER A 34 -6.77 2.46 0.70
N LEU A 35 -5.94 3.43 0.33
CA LEU A 35 -4.50 3.42 0.54
C LEU A 35 -4.09 4.75 1.17
N HIS A 36 -3.63 4.70 2.42
CA HIS A 36 -3.11 5.89 3.11
C HIS A 36 -1.59 5.90 3.07
N LEU A 37 -1.02 6.96 2.51
CA LEU A 37 0.42 7.21 2.39
C LEU A 37 0.83 8.56 2.99
N ASP A 38 -0.07 9.23 3.70
CA ASP A 38 0.18 10.55 4.28
C ASP A 38 1.42 10.53 5.18
N ASN A 39 2.16 11.64 5.24
CA ASN A 39 3.35 11.76 6.11
C ASN A 39 4.44 10.70 5.85
N ASN A 40 4.64 10.31 4.57
CA ASN A 40 5.83 9.58 4.10
C ASN A 40 6.71 10.50 3.23
N ARG A 41 7.85 9.97 2.77
CA ARG A 41 8.81 10.62 1.85
C ARG A 41 8.84 9.93 0.47
N ILE A 42 7.69 9.40 0.05
CA ILE A 42 7.44 8.74 -1.24
C ILE A 42 7.03 9.77 -2.30
#